data_AF-A0A6N8XPV8-F1
#
_entry.id   AF-A0A6N8XPV8-F1
#
_cell.length_a   1.000
_cell.length_b   1.000
_cell.length_c   1.000
_cell.angle_alpha   90.00
_cell.angle_beta   90.00
_cell.angle_gamma   90.00
#
_symmetry.space_group_name_H-M   'P 1'
#
loop_
_entity.id
_entity.type
_entity.pdbx_description
1 polymer ?
#
loop_
_entity_poly.entity_id
_entity_poly.type
_entity_poly.pdbx_seq_one_letter_code
_entity_poly.pdbx_strand_id
1 'polypeptide(L)'
;MVLDPQKIMDWPFEPVEQAYTERDTILYALGCGLGFDPLDEAQLRFVFEEPELLALPSMAAVLSPPGFWARHPDTGIDWVRILHGEQAMEIHRPLPAAARVVATTKVTDIVDKGPGKGALLFAERTVRDADSGENLATLRSTTFARGDGGCGGTTETAPPPHPVPDRAPDLVCDLPTAPNSALIYRLSGDPNPLHASPPVARAAGFDRPILHGLCSWGVAGHAILKSCCDYDPARLRAMALRFSAPVYPGETIRTEMWRDGAIVSFRARVAERDAVVLNNGRAEIAP
;
A
#
# COMPACT_ATOMS: atom_id res chain seq x y z
N MET A 1 -13.54 16.12 20.51
CA MET A 1 -14.32 14.89 20.74
C MET A 1 -13.30 13.78 20.90
N VAL A 2 -13.46 12.89 21.87
CA VAL A 2 -12.54 11.76 22.09
C VAL A 2 -13.03 10.59 21.23
N LEU A 3 -12.10 9.83 20.64
CA LEU A 3 -12.38 8.58 19.94
C LEU A 3 -13.14 7.62 20.87
N ASP A 4 -14.30 7.14 20.41
CA ASP A 4 -15.06 6.06 21.07
C ASP A 4 -14.77 4.73 20.34
N PRO A 5 -14.06 3.77 20.96
CA PRO A 5 -13.67 2.54 20.30
C PRO A 5 -14.84 1.73 19.78
N GLN A 6 -15.94 1.61 20.54
CA GLN A 6 -17.09 0.82 20.12
C GLN A 6 -17.75 1.44 18.90
N LYS A 7 -17.92 2.77 18.90
CA LYS A 7 -18.44 3.50 17.74
C LYS A 7 -17.59 3.29 16.49
N ILE A 8 -16.27 3.23 16.63
CA ILE A 8 -15.34 3.04 15.51
C ILE A 8 -15.33 1.59 15.04
N MET A 9 -15.44 0.62 15.94
CA MET A 9 -15.62 -0.79 15.62
C MET A 9 -16.92 -1.03 14.84
N ASP A 10 -18.01 -0.35 15.22
CA ASP A 10 -19.31 -0.41 14.57
C ASP A 10 -19.49 0.63 13.45
N TRP A 11 -18.41 1.26 12.99
CA TRP A 11 -18.50 2.36 12.04
C TRP A 11 -19.22 1.92 10.75
N PRO A 12 -20.28 2.62 10.32
CA PRO A 12 -21.13 2.18 9.22
C PRO A 12 -20.47 2.52 7.88
N PHE A 13 -19.46 1.73 7.49
CA PHE A 13 -18.88 1.84 6.15
C PHE A 13 -19.89 1.39 5.10
N GLU A 14 -20.33 2.34 4.27
CA GLU A 14 -21.09 2.01 3.07
C GLU A 14 -20.19 1.26 2.06
N PRO A 15 -20.74 0.27 1.32
CA PRO A 15 -20.04 -0.33 0.20
C PRO A 15 -19.62 0.73 -0.83
N VAL A 16 -18.38 0.64 -1.32
CA VAL A 16 -17.86 1.56 -2.32
C VAL A 16 -17.73 0.85 -3.65
N GLU A 17 -18.50 1.30 -4.64
CA GLU A 17 -18.39 0.83 -6.03
C GLU A 17 -17.36 1.67 -6.81
N GLN A 18 -16.61 1.00 -7.68
CA GLN A 18 -15.69 1.63 -8.62
C GLN A 18 -15.69 0.86 -9.93
N ALA A 19 -15.74 1.57 -11.05
CA ALA A 19 -15.35 1.02 -12.35
C ALA A 19 -13.94 1.50 -12.69
N TYR A 20 -13.11 0.62 -13.22
CA TYR A 20 -11.81 0.97 -13.77
C TYR A 20 -11.64 0.32 -15.14
N THR A 21 -10.87 0.99 -15.98
CA THR A 21 -10.56 0.60 -17.36
C THR A 21 -9.10 0.22 -17.50
N GLU A 22 -8.73 -0.27 -18.69
CA GLU A 22 -7.34 -0.54 -19.08
C GLU A 22 -6.45 0.70 -18.85
N ARG A 23 -6.99 1.90 -19.11
CA ARG A 23 -6.28 3.16 -18.86
C ARG A 23 -5.91 3.34 -17.39
N ASP A 24 -6.82 3.02 -16.46
CA ASP A 24 -6.58 3.17 -15.03
C ASP A 24 -5.53 2.16 -14.55
N THR A 25 -5.59 0.95 -15.10
CA THR A 25 -4.61 -0.12 -14.88
C THR A 25 -3.20 0.29 -15.34
N ILE A 26 -3.10 0.81 -16.57
CA ILE A 26 -1.84 1.32 -17.13
C ILE A 26 -1.32 2.51 -16.31
N LEU A 27 -2.18 3.45 -15.93
CA LEU A 27 -1.79 4.61 -15.11
C LEU A 27 -1.22 4.18 -13.75
N TYR A 28 -1.83 3.18 -13.10
CA TYR A 28 -1.29 2.62 -11.86
C TYR A 28 0.09 1.98 -12.08
N ALA A 29 0.25 1.18 -13.13
CA ALA A 29 1.50 0.52 -13.47
C ALA A 29 2.63 1.52 -13.76
N LEU A 30 2.37 2.55 -14.57
CA LEU A 30 3.29 3.66 -14.83
C LEU A 30 3.66 4.40 -13.54
N GLY A 31 2.68 4.64 -12.66
CA GLY A 31 2.91 5.26 -11.36
C GLY A 31 3.85 4.45 -10.44
N CYS A 32 3.88 3.13 -10.62
CA CYS A 32 4.78 2.20 -9.91
C CYS A 32 6.10 1.93 -10.66
N GLY A 33 6.36 2.62 -11.77
CA GLY A 33 7.64 2.56 -12.49
C GLY A 33 7.74 1.50 -13.59
N LEU A 34 6.66 0.78 -13.92
CA LEU A 34 6.67 -0.10 -15.09
C LEU A 34 6.71 0.74 -16.38
N GLY A 35 7.39 0.22 -17.40
CA GLY A 35 7.61 0.93 -18.66
C GLY A 35 8.72 1.98 -18.60
N PHE A 36 9.49 2.03 -17.50
CA PHE A 36 10.67 2.90 -17.42
C PHE A 36 11.71 2.56 -18.50
N ASP A 37 11.88 1.26 -18.77
CA ASP A 37 12.52 0.78 -20.00
C ASP A 37 11.42 0.45 -21.03
N PRO A 38 11.25 1.26 -22.09
CA PRO A 38 10.20 1.04 -23.08
C PRO A 38 10.48 -0.17 -23.99
N LEU A 39 11.65 -0.80 -23.90
CA LEU A 39 12.02 -1.98 -24.68
C LEU A 39 11.87 -3.30 -23.90
N ASP A 40 11.51 -3.24 -22.61
CA ASP A 40 11.26 -4.44 -21.81
C ASP A 40 9.86 -5.00 -22.09
N GLU A 41 9.78 -6.00 -22.97
CA GLU A 41 8.54 -6.68 -23.36
C GLU A 41 7.77 -7.26 -22.17
N ALA A 42 8.46 -7.69 -21.10
CA ALA A 42 7.79 -8.20 -19.91
C ALA A 42 7.06 -7.09 -19.15
N GLN A 43 7.59 -5.86 -19.17
CA GLN A 43 6.91 -4.69 -18.60
C GLN A 43 5.81 -4.14 -19.51
N LEU A 44 5.98 -4.21 -20.84
CA LEU A 44 4.98 -3.71 -21.80
C LEU A 44 3.60 -4.36 -21.60
N ARG A 45 3.56 -5.62 -21.15
CA ARG A 45 2.32 -6.33 -20.76
C ARG A 45 1.51 -5.65 -19.65
N PHE A 46 2.03 -4.64 -18.97
CA PHE A 46 1.32 -3.87 -17.93
C PHE A 46 1.01 -2.43 -18.34
N VAL A 47 1.58 -1.94 -19.44
CA VAL A 47 1.52 -0.52 -19.84
C VAL A 47 1.09 -0.31 -21.29
N PHE A 48 0.77 -1.38 -22.01
CA PHE A 48 0.30 -1.35 -23.39
C PHE A 48 -0.98 -2.18 -23.54
N GLU A 49 -2.02 -1.54 -24.06
CA GLU A 49 -3.42 -2.01 -24.15
C GLU A 49 -3.68 -3.12 -25.19
N GLU A 50 -2.79 -4.11 -25.25
CA GLU A 50 -3.02 -5.35 -26.02
C GLU A 50 -3.93 -6.32 -25.25
N PRO A 51 -4.54 -7.32 -25.91
CA PRO A 51 -5.46 -8.28 -25.26
C PRO A 51 -4.90 -9.02 -24.04
N GLU A 52 -3.58 -9.05 -23.87
CA GLU A 52 -2.89 -9.67 -22.74
C GLU A 52 -2.49 -8.67 -21.64
N LEU A 53 -3.08 -7.46 -21.60
CA LEU A 53 -2.81 -6.47 -20.57
C LEU A 53 -3.04 -7.06 -19.17
N LEU A 54 -2.03 -6.90 -18.31
CA LEU A 54 -2.00 -7.39 -16.95
C LEU A 54 -2.12 -6.25 -15.95
N ALA A 55 -2.86 -6.50 -14.87
CA ALA A 55 -2.89 -5.61 -13.72
C ALA A 55 -1.85 -6.03 -12.68
N LEU A 56 -1.18 -5.05 -12.08
CA LEU A 56 -0.34 -5.28 -10.91
C LEU A 56 -1.21 -5.72 -9.73
N PRO A 57 -0.84 -6.77 -8.97
CA PRO A 57 -1.62 -7.18 -7.79
C PRO A 57 -1.73 -6.07 -6.74
N SER A 58 -0.71 -5.23 -6.60
CA SER A 58 -0.72 -4.08 -5.68
C SER A 58 -1.74 -3.00 -6.03
N MET A 59 -2.30 -3.00 -7.25
CA MET A 59 -3.40 -2.11 -7.65
C MET A 59 -4.62 -2.30 -6.75
N ALA A 60 -4.80 -3.46 -6.14
CA ALA A 60 -5.85 -3.72 -5.16
C ALA A 60 -5.92 -2.64 -4.04
N ALA A 61 -4.79 -2.01 -3.68
CA ALA A 61 -4.75 -0.96 -2.65
C ALA A 61 -5.48 0.32 -3.00
N VAL A 62 -5.63 0.61 -4.28
CA VAL A 62 -6.32 1.83 -4.74
C VAL A 62 -7.77 1.57 -5.17
N LEU A 63 -8.22 0.31 -5.19
CA LEU A 63 -9.59 -0.04 -5.59
C LEU A 63 -10.59 0.15 -4.44
N SER A 64 -11.64 0.93 -4.71
CA SER A 64 -12.78 1.21 -3.83
C SER A 64 -12.38 1.59 -2.40
N PRO A 65 -11.54 2.62 -2.19
CA PRO A 65 -11.17 3.03 -0.84
C PRO A 65 -12.37 3.60 -0.07
N PRO A 66 -12.43 3.45 1.27
CA PRO A 66 -13.49 4.01 2.11
C PRO A 66 -13.44 5.55 2.23
N GLY A 67 -12.69 6.22 1.34
CA GLY A 67 -12.35 7.63 1.47
C GLY A 67 -11.53 7.93 2.73
N PHE A 68 -11.38 9.23 3.04
CA PHE A 68 -10.69 9.67 4.26
C PHE A 68 -11.66 9.74 5.45
N TRP A 69 -12.25 8.60 5.81
CA TRP A 69 -13.29 8.49 6.84
C TRP A 69 -12.84 8.99 8.23
N ALA A 70 -11.56 8.85 8.58
CA ALA A 70 -11.02 9.36 9.86
C ALA A 70 -11.13 10.89 10.01
N ARG A 71 -11.31 11.63 8.90
CA ARG A 71 -11.57 13.08 8.93
C ARG A 71 -13.02 13.40 9.33
N HIS A 72 -13.92 12.43 9.28
CA HIS A 72 -15.32 12.65 9.63
C HIS A 72 -15.43 13.06 11.11
N PRO A 73 -16.07 14.20 11.44
CA PRO A 73 -16.10 14.74 12.80
C PRO A 73 -16.57 13.75 13.86
N ASP A 74 -17.54 12.91 13.49
CA ASP A 74 -18.14 11.93 14.40
C ASP A 74 -17.21 10.77 14.78
N THR A 75 -16.08 10.59 14.10
CA THR A 75 -15.11 9.56 14.50
C THR A 75 -14.39 9.93 15.79
N GLY A 76 -14.25 11.23 16.09
CA GLY A 76 -13.43 11.69 17.21
C GLY A 76 -11.93 11.43 17.06
N ILE A 77 -11.47 10.96 15.89
CA ILE A 77 -10.04 10.72 15.61
C ILE A 77 -9.33 12.05 15.38
N ASP A 78 -8.17 12.25 16.02
CA ASP A 78 -7.23 13.32 15.67
C ASP A 78 -6.53 13.00 14.34
N TRP A 79 -7.25 13.20 13.24
CA TRP A 79 -6.79 12.87 11.89
C TRP A 79 -5.51 13.62 11.47
N VAL A 80 -5.16 14.72 12.14
CA VAL A 80 -3.91 15.46 11.87
C VAL A 80 -2.70 14.67 12.39
N ARG A 81 -2.90 13.79 13.38
CA ARG A 81 -1.86 13.02 14.06
C ARG A 81 -1.90 11.53 13.75
N ILE A 82 -2.55 11.12 12.67
CA ILE A 82 -2.49 9.72 12.19
C ILE A 82 -1.27 9.50 11.30
N LEU A 83 -0.80 8.26 11.23
CA LEU A 83 0.14 7.78 10.23
C LEU A 83 -0.34 6.42 9.71
N HIS A 84 -0.15 6.19 8.42
CA HIS A 84 -0.30 4.86 7.83
C HIS A 84 0.94 4.04 8.21
N GLY A 85 0.78 3.10 9.13
CA GLY A 85 1.91 2.35 9.70
C GLY A 85 2.21 1.07 8.93
N GLU A 86 1.18 0.27 8.66
CA GLU A 86 1.32 -1.06 8.06
C GLU A 86 0.28 -1.25 6.95
N GLN A 87 0.67 -1.97 5.91
CA GLN A 87 -0.21 -2.35 4.80
C GLN A 87 0.02 -3.81 4.47
N ALA A 88 -1.06 -4.54 4.22
CA ALA A 88 -1.04 -5.88 3.69
C ALA A 88 -2.09 -6.05 2.59
N MET A 89 -1.82 -6.99 1.67
CA MET A 89 -2.76 -7.51 0.71
C MET A 89 -2.66 -9.03 0.62
N GLU A 90 -3.78 -9.63 0.29
CA GLU A 90 -3.96 -11.02 -0.11
C GLU A 90 -4.79 -11.03 -1.39
N ILE A 91 -4.31 -11.73 -2.41
CA ILE A 91 -4.85 -11.76 -3.77
C ILE A 91 -5.47 -13.13 -3.98
N HIS A 92 -6.80 -13.16 -3.93
CA HIS A 92 -7.60 -14.37 -4.12
C HIS A 92 -7.65 -14.76 -5.60
N ARG A 93 -7.75 -13.75 -6.47
CA ARG A 93 -7.74 -13.90 -7.93
C ARG A 93 -6.94 -12.78 -8.58
N PRO A 94 -6.27 -13.03 -9.72
CA PRO A 94 -5.67 -11.95 -10.51
C PRO A 94 -6.71 -10.87 -10.79
N LEU A 95 -6.30 -9.61 -10.68
CA LEU A 95 -7.16 -8.48 -11.03
C LEU A 95 -7.34 -8.46 -12.54
N PRO A 96 -8.57 -8.32 -13.06
CA PRO A 96 -8.80 -8.02 -14.47
C PRO A 96 -8.12 -6.70 -14.87
N ALA A 97 -7.85 -6.51 -16.17
CA ALA A 97 -7.33 -5.24 -16.68
C ALA A 97 -8.37 -4.10 -16.66
N ALA A 98 -9.65 -4.47 -16.66
CA ALA A 98 -10.79 -3.58 -16.49
C ALA A 98 -11.91 -4.35 -15.78
N ALA A 99 -12.56 -3.73 -14.79
CA ALA A 99 -13.69 -4.33 -14.09
C ALA A 99 -14.55 -3.28 -13.37
N ARG A 100 -15.74 -3.73 -12.96
CA ARG A 100 -16.51 -3.07 -11.90
C ARG A 100 -16.27 -3.84 -10.61
N VAL A 101 -15.92 -3.13 -9.55
CA VAL A 101 -15.63 -3.72 -8.25
C VAL A 101 -16.40 -3.03 -7.14
N VAL A 102 -16.72 -3.78 -6.09
CA VAL A 102 -17.33 -3.29 -4.86
C VAL A 102 -16.46 -3.67 -3.69
N ALA A 103 -16.15 -2.72 -2.81
CA ALA A 103 -15.44 -3.02 -1.57
C ALA A 103 -16.25 -2.71 -0.33
N THR A 104 -16.10 -3.57 0.68
CA THR A 104 -16.61 -3.34 2.04
C THR A 104 -15.43 -3.20 2.98
N THR A 105 -15.48 -2.21 3.86
CA THR A 105 -14.46 -1.96 4.89
C THR A 105 -15.07 -2.18 6.27
N LYS A 106 -14.25 -2.64 7.22
CA LYS A 106 -14.59 -2.67 8.65
C LYS A 106 -13.36 -2.36 9.47
N VAL A 107 -13.54 -1.78 10.65
CA VAL A 107 -12.49 -1.77 11.68
C VAL A 107 -12.56 -3.12 12.39
N THR A 108 -11.42 -3.81 12.46
CA THR A 108 -11.33 -5.16 13.03
C THR A 108 -10.84 -5.16 14.46
N ASP A 109 -10.08 -4.13 14.86
CA ASP A 109 -9.58 -3.98 16.23
C ASP A 109 -9.06 -2.55 16.46
N ILE A 110 -9.00 -2.14 17.72
CA ILE A 110 -8.43 -0.88 18.17
C ILE A 110 -7.60 -1.14 19.43
N VAL A 111 -6.28 -1.12 19.29
CA VAL A 111 -5.35 -1.32 20.40
C VAL A 111 -5.00 0.03 21.01
N ASP A 112 -5.37 0.24 22.27
CA ASP A 112 -5.02 1.44 23.04
C ASP A 112 -3.64 1.28 23.69
N LYS A 113 -2.66 2.10 23.30
CA LYS A 113 -1.32 2.09 23.91
C LYS A 113 -1.25 2.92 25.20
N GLY A 114 -2.35 3.56 25.58
CA GLY A 114 -2.50 4.39 26.76
C GLY A 114 -2.32 5.90 26.50
N PRO A 115 -2.66 6.75 27.49
CA PRO A 115 -2.60 8.21 27.36
C PRO A 115 -1.24 8.70 26.86
N GLY A 116 -1.25 9.54 25.83
CA GLY A 116 -0.04 10.11 25.23
C GLY A 116 0.80 9.15 24.35
N LYS A 117 0.43 7.87 24.27
CA LYS A 117 1.12 6.85 23.45
C LYS A 117 0.37 6.52 22.15
N GLY A 118 -0.89 6.95 22.02
CA GLY A 118 -1.74 6.76 20.85
C GLY A 118 -2.49 5.43 20.82
N ALA A 119 -3.23 5.18 19.74
CA ALA A 119 -3.96 3.94 19.47
C ALA A 119 -3.63 3.39 18.08
N LEU A 120 -3.69 2.08 17.90
CA LEU A 120 -3.59 1.42 16.60
C LEU A 120 -4.98 1.00 16.14
N LEU A 121 -5.39 1.49 14.98
CA LEU A 121 -6.65 1.10 14.36
C LEU A 121 -6.33 0.10 13.25
N PHE A 122 -6.91 -1.09 13.34
CA PHE A 122 -6.82 -2.14 12.34
C PHE A 122 -8.07 -2.11 11.48
N ALA A 123 -7.89 -2.04 10.16
CA ALA A 123 -9.00 -2.10 9.22
C ALA A 123 -8.78 -3.21 8.20
N GLU A 124 -9.87 -3.85 7.81
CA GLU A 124 -9.90 -4.83 6.72
C GLU A 124 -10.84 -4.34 5.62
N ARG A 125 -10.36 -4.41 4.37
CA ARG A 125 -11.16 -4.11 3.18
C ARG A 125 -11.16 -5.33 2.27
N THR A 126 -12.34 -5.78 1.86
CA THR A 126 -12.49 -6.85 0.87
C THR A 126 -13.02 -6.28 -0.42
N VAL A 127 -12.28 -6.47 -1.51
CA VAL A 127 -12.63 -6.05 -2.87
C VAL A 127 -13.23 -7.24 -3.61
N ARG A 128 -14.42 -7.07 -4.15
CA ARG A 128 -15.15 -8.07 -4.94
C ARG A 128 -15.38 -7.58 -6.36
N ASP A 129 -15.39 -8.50 -7.30
CA ASP A 129 -15.94 -8.27 -8.63
C ASP A 129 -17.46 -8.00 -8.51
N ALA A 130 -17.95 -6.94 -9.15
CA ALA A 130 -19.33 -6.48 -8.99
C ALA A 130 -20.34 -7.38 -9.72
N ASP A 131 -19.91 -8.04 -10.80
CA ASP A 131 -20.81 -8.82 -11.65
C ASP A 131 -20.94 -10.27 -11.14
N SER A 132 -19.83 -10.88 -10.72
CA SER A 132 -19.78 -12.26 -10.21
C SER A 132 -19.90 -12.37 -8.69
N GLY A 133 -19.63 -11.28 -7.95
CA GLY A 133 -19.58 -11.29 -6.48
C GLY A 133 -18.31 -11.93 -5.89
N GLU A 134 -17.37 -12.34 -6.74
CA GLU A 134 -16.17 -13.05 -6.35
C GLU A 134 -15.18 -12.17 -5.60
N ASN A 135 -14.61 -12.66 -4.49
CA ASN A 135 -13.52 -11.96 -3.78
C ASN A 135 -12.28 -11.92 -4.67
N LEU A 136 -11.79 -10.72 -4.97
CA LEU A 136 -10.57 -10.48 -5.73
C LEU A 136 -9.37 -10.31 -4.81
N ALA A 137 -9.53 -9.46 -3.78
CA ALA A 137 -8.46 -9.16 -2.83
C ALA A 137 -9.00 -8.83 -1.43
N THR A 138 -8.20 -9.16 -0.41
CA THR A 138 -8.39 -8.66 0.95
C THR A 138 -7.19 -7.81 1.34
N LEU A 139 -7.45 -6.64 1.88
CA LEU A 139 -6.45 -5.68 2.30
C LEU A 139 -6.59 -5.43 3.78
N ARG A 140 -5.45 -5.29 4.45
CA ARG A 140 -5.39 -4.96 5.87
C ARG A 140 -4.48 -3.77 6.04
N SER A 141 -4.88 -2.83 6.87
CA SER A 141 -4.06 -1.68 7.19
C SER A 141 -4.07 -1.39 8.68
N THR A 142 -2.96 -0.84 9.14
CA THR A 142 -2.83 -0.34 10.51
C THR A 142 -2.57 1.15 10.46
N THR A 143 -3.47 1.91 11.06
CA THR A 143 -3.30 3.36 11.26
C THR A 143 -2.85 3.62 12.68
N PHE A 144 -1.75 4.35 12.86
CA PHE A 144 -1.29 4.79 14.17
C PHE A 144 -1.81 6.19 14.49
N ALA A 145 -2.86 6.24 15.30
CA ALA A 145 -3.51 7.45 15.76
C ALA A 145 -2.80 7.97 17.03
N ARG A 146 -1.75 8.78 16.85
CA ARG A 146 -0.84 9.19 17.94
C ARG A 146 -1.50 10.10 18.98
N GLY A 147 -2.58 10.78 18.61
CA GLY A 147 -3.34 11.66 19.50
C GLY A 147 -4.32 10.93 20.40
N ASP A 148 -4.67 9.68 20.06
CA ASP A 148 -5.93 9.05 20.47
C ASP A 148 -5.73 7.91 21.48
N GLY A 149 -4.64 7.96 22.26
CA GLY A 149 -4.40 7.00 23.33
C GLY A 149 -5.21 7.33 24.59
N GLY A 150 -5.53 6.33 25.40
CA GLY A 150 -6.45 6.45 26.53
C GLY A 150 -7.92 6.45 26.10
N CYS A 151 -8.22 5.94 24.91
CA CYS A 151 -9.56 5.86 24.34
C CYS A 151 -10.37 4.66 24.87
N GLY A 152 -9.74 3.69 25.54
CA GLY A 152 -10.43 2.52 26.10
C GLY A 152 -10.62 1.38 25.10
N GLY A 153 -9.76 1.29 24.08
CA GLY A 153 -9.68 0.13 23.19
C GLY A 153 -9.14 -1.12 23.88
N THR A 154 -8.88 -2.18 23.10
CA THR A 154 -8.24 -3.39 23.62
C THR A 154 -6.83 -3.09 24.11
N THR A 155 -6.34 -3.88 25.07
CA THR A 155 -4.95 -3.82 25.55
C THR A 155 -4.09 -4.95 24.98
N GLU A 156 -4.65 -5.72 24.03
CA GLU A 156 -3.92 -6.75 23.32
C GLU A 156 -2.76 -6.14 22.55
N THR A 157 -1.61 -6.78 22.57
CA THR A 157 -0.48 -6.31 21.79
C THR A 157 -0.69 -6.65 20.33
N ALA A 158 -0.52 -5.66 19.46
CA ALA A 158 -0.45 -5.88 18.01
C ALA A 158 0.50 -7.05 17.68
N PRO A 159 0.17 -7.89 16.67
CA PRO A 159 1.05 -8.97 16.26
C PRO A 159 2.47 -8.46 15.97
N PRO A 160 3.51 -9.21 16.36
CA PRO A 160 4.88 -8.80 16.07
C PRO A 160 5.06 -8.70 14.54
N PRO A 161 5.85 -7.72 14.06
CA PRO A 161 6.17 -7.64 12.64
C PRO A 161 6.89 -8.89 12.15
N HIS A 162 6.77 -9.18 10.86
CA HIS A 162 7.55 -10.22 10.21
C HIS A 162 9.05 -9.95 10.35
N PRO A 163 9.86 -10.89 10.85
CA PRO A 163 11.30 -10.70 10.99
C PRO A 163 11.99 -10.68 9.62
N VAL A 164 12.91 -9.73 9.41
CA VAL A 164 13.81 -9.74 8.25
C VAL A 164 15.11 -10.44 8.65
N PRO A 165 15.63 -11.40 7.86
CA PRO A 165 16.85 -12.12 8.21
C PRO A 165 18.08 -11.22 8.39
N ASP A 166 18.90 -11.52 9.40
CA ASP A 166 20.19 -10.85 9.67
C ASP A 166 21.34 -11.54 8.91
N ARG A 167 21.23 -11.53 7.57
CA ARG A 167 22.24 -12.04 6.63
C ARG A 167 22.17 -11.24 5.33
N ALA A 168 23.15 -11.41 4.45
CA ALA A 168 23.09 -10.83 3.11
C ALA A 168 21.80 -11.26 2.36
N PRO A 169 21.14 -10.36 1.61
CA PRO A 169 19.98 -10.70 0.80
C PRO A 169 20.35 -11.68 -0.31
N ASP A 170 19.41 -12.55 -0.66
CA ASP A 170 19.56 -13.50 -1.78
C ASP A 170 19.44 -12.79 -3.12
N LEU A 171 18.57 -11.78 -3.18
CA LEU A 171 18.28 -10.98 -4.37
C LEU A 171 18.21 -9.50 -3.99
N VAL A 172 18.66 -8.66 -4.91
CA VAL A 172 18.55 -7.20 -4.81
C VAL A 172 18.03 -6.67 -6.13
N CYS A 173 17.00 -5.83 -6.08
CA CYS A 173 16.42 -5.19 -7.25
C CYS A 173 16.35 -3.68 -7.02
N ASP A 174 17.09 -2.92 -7.84
CA ASP A 174 17.08 -1.46 -7.82
C ASP A 174 16.12 -0.97 -8.91
N LEU A 175 15.10 -0.20 -8.51
CA LEU A 175 14.14 0.42 -9.41
C LEU A 175 14.14 1.94 -9.21
N PRO A 176 14.54 2.74 -10.21
CA PRO A 176 14.44 4.19 -10.14
C PRO A 176 12.96 4.61 -10.17
N THR A 177 12.60 5.61 -9.38
CA THR A 177 11.32 6.29 -9.54
C THR A 177 11.48 7.49 -10.46
N ALA A 178 10.50 7.75 -11.33
CA ALA A 178 10.52 8.97 -12.13
C ALA A 178 10.38 10.22 -11.22
N PRO A 179 11.00 11.37 -11.55
CA PRO A 179 10.85 12.61 -10.77
C PRO A 179 9.40 13.10 -10.64
N ASN A 180 8.53 12.71 -11.57
CA ASN A 180 7.10 13.02 -11.60
C ASN A 180 6.21 11.84 -11.14
N SER A 181 6.77 10.76 -10.59
CA SER A 181 6.02 9.55 -10.20
C SER A 181 4.86 9.84 -9.25
N ALA A 182 5.05 10.72 -8.26
CA ALA A 182 3.99 11.14 -7.35
C ALA A 182 2.82 11.85 -8.05
N LEU A 183 3.09 12.57 -9.15
CA LEU A 183 2.06 13.25 -9.93
C LEU A 183 1.26 12.28 -10.82
N ILE A 184 1.87 11.17 -11.21
CA ILE A 184 1.20 10.09 -11.94
C ILE A 184 0.40 9.24 -10.96
N TYR A 185 1.05 8.72 -9.91
CA TYR A 185 0.43 7.81 -8.93
C TYR A 185 -0.80 8.39 -8.24
N ARG A 186 -0.80 9.70 -7.93
CA ARG A 186 -1.98 10.35 -7.33
C ARG A 186 -3.25 10.24 -8.18
N LEU A 187 -3.12 10.06 -9.50
CA LEU A 187 -4.25 9.87 -10.41
C LEU A 187 -4.96 8.52 -10.18
N SER A 188 -4.32 7.59 -9.47
CA SER A 188 -4.90 6.32 -9.06
C SER A 188 -5.76 6.43 -7.79
N GLY A 189 -5.96 7.62 -7.19
CA GLY A 189 -6.97 7.82 -6.14
C GLY A 189 -6.51 8.47 -4.84
N ASP A 190 -5.25 8.93 -4.73
CA ASP A 190 -4.77 9.68 -3.57
C ASP A 190 -4.34 11.11 -3.96
N PRO A 191 -5.27 12.09 -3.88
CA PRO A 191 -5.01 13.46 -4.28
C PRO A 191 -4.29 14.29 -3.20
N ASN A 192 -3.82 13.71 -2.09
CA ASN A 192 -3.26 14.44 -0.96
C ASN A 192 -2.16 15.44 -1.40
N PRO A 193 -2.30 16.75 -1.10
CA PRO A 193 -1.36 17.77 -1.56
C PRO A 193 0.05 17.61 -1.00
N LEU A 194 0.26 16.81 0.05
CA LEU A 194 1.58 16.44 0.58
C LEU A 194 2.52 15.89 -0.52
N HIS A 195 1.95 15.22 -1.53
CA HIS A 195 2.67 14.56 -2.59
C HIS A 195 2.88 15.42 -3.85
N ALA A 196 2.36 16.64 -3.88
CA ALA A 196 2.43 17.51 -5.07
C ALA A 196 2.78 18.97 -4.77
N SER A 197 2.43 19.50 -3.59
CA SER A 197 2.56 20.91 -3.24
C SER A 197 3.79 21.16 -2.36
N PRO A 198 4.84 21.84 -2.86
CA PRO A 198 5.99 22.20 -2.05
C PRO A 198 5.69 22.95 -0.75
N PRO A 199 4.81 23.98 -0.69
CA PRO A 199 4.52 24.65 0.57
C PRO A 199 3.83 23.73 1.58
N VAL A 200 2.97 22.80 1.13
CA VAL A 200 2.32 21.83 2.04
C VAL A 200 3.34 20.83 2.59
N ALA A 201 4.23 20.31 1.74
CA ALA A 201 5.27 19.39 2.17
C ALA A 201 6.23 20.03 3.19
N ARG A 202 6.64 21.29 2.96
CA ARG A 202 7.47 22.05 3.91
C ARG A 202 6.76 22.32 5.22
N ALA A 203 5.47 22.69 5.18
CA ALA A 203 4.67 22.86 6.39
C ALA A 203 4.53 21.55 7.20
N ALA A 204 4.57 20.40 6.52
CA ALA A 204 4.59 19.07 7.14
C ALA A 204 5.99 18.60 7.59
N GLY A 205 7.04 19.42 7.39
CA GLY A 205 8.41 19.13 7.83
C GLY A 205 9.27 18.35 6.83
N PHE A 206 8.87 18.24 5.56
CA PHE A 206 9.66 17.63 4.49
C PHE A 206 10.33 18.68 3.61
N ASP A 207 11.48 18.36 3.02
CA ASP A 207 12.24 19.29 2.17
C ASP A 207 11.47 19.65 0.87
N ARG A 208 10.74 18.66 0.33
CA ARG A 208 9.94 18.73 -0.89
C ARG A 208 8.83 17.67 -0.83
N PRO A 209 7.87 17.65 -1.79
CA PRO A 209 6.85 16.61 -1.82
C PRO A 209 7.43 15.20 -1.80
N ILE A 210 6.87 14.33 -0.96
CA ILE A 210 7.28 12.92 -0.82
C ILE A 210 6.41 12.04 -1.72
N LEU A 211 6.94 10.89 -2.13
CA LEU A 211 6.20 9.86 -2.82
C LEU A 211 5.19 9.22 -1.86
N HIS A 212 4.05 8.76 -2.39
CA HIS A 212 3.07 8.02 -1.59
C HIS A 212 3.70 6.74 -1.02
N GLY A 213 3.40 6.42 0.22
CA GLY A 213 3.84 5.15 0.84
C GLY A 213 3.35 3.95 0.01
N LEU A 214 2.08 3.97 -0.40
CA LEU A 214 1.50 2.92 -1.25
C LEU A 214 2.10 2.85 -2.66
N CYS A 215 2.68 3.94 -3.18
CA CYS A 215 3.46 3.91 -4.42
C CYS A 215 4.80 3.19 -4.19
N SER A 216 5.51 3.53 -3.11
CA SER A 216 6.75 2.84 -2.73
C SER A 216 6.51 1.34 -2.50
N TRP A 217 5.37 0.99 -1.90
CA TRP A 217 4.90 -0.40 -1.75
C TRP A 217 4.61 -1.06 -3.10
N GLY A 218 3.98 -0.36 -4.04
CA GLY A 218 3.78 -0.82 -5.41
C GLY A 218 5.11 -1.09 -6.15
N VAL A 219 6.10 -0.21 -5.98
CA VAL A 219 7.47 -0.41 -6.52
C VAL A 219 8.14 -1.64 -5.92
N ALA A 220 7.99 -1.89 -4.61
CA ALA A 220 8.48 -3.13 -4.00
C ALA A 220 7.74 -4.36 -4.54
N GLY A 221 6.43 -4.26 -4.79
CA GLY A 221 5.66 -5.29 -5.48
C GLY A 221 6.16 -5.57 -6.90
N HIS A 222 6.49 -4.54 -7.67
CA HIS A 222 7.14 -4.65 -8.99
C HIS A 222 8.49 -5.36 -8.88
N ALA A 223 9.34 -4.98 -7.93
CA ALA A 223 10.62 -5.63 -7.70
C ALA A 223 10.48 -7.14 -7.40
N ILE A 224 9.50 -7.53 -6.58
CA ILE A 224 9.20 -8.93 -6.27
C ILE A 224 8.67 -9.66 -7.50
N LEU A 225 7.75 -9.07 -8.27
CA LEU A 225 7.26 -9.67 -9.51
C LEU A 225 8.40 -9.94 -10.51
N LYS A 226 9.27 -8.95 -10.70
CA LYS A 226 10.43 -9.04 -11.58
C LYS A 226 11.41 -10.12 -11.13
N SER A 227 11.68 -10.21 -9.83
CA SER A 227 12.80 -11.01 -9.32
C SER A 227 12.41 -12.42 -8.89
N CYS A 228 11.14 -12.63 -8.54
CA CYS A 228 10.65 -13.87 -7.93
C CYS A 228 9.50 -14.52 -8.68
N CYS A 229 8.80 -13.80 -9.57
CA CYS A 229 7.58 -14.27 -10.22
C CYS A 229 7.64 -14.26 -11.75
N ASP A 230 8.78 -13.91 -12.37
CA ASP A 230 8.92 -13.80 -13.84
C ASP A 230 7.84 -12.90 -14.47
N TYR A 231 7.46 -11.82 -13.75
CA TYR A 231 6.36 -10.92 -14.11
C TYR A 231 4.98 -11.59 -14.25
N ASP A 232 4.76 -12.79 -13.72
CA ASP A 232 3.42 -13.36 -13.60
C ASP A 232 2.69 -12.82 -12.35
N PRO A 233 1.67 -11.96 -12.51
CA PRO A 233 0.92 -11.40 -11.38
C PRO A 233 0.15 -12.46 -10.59
N ALA A 234 -0.20 -13.60 -11.19
CA ALA A 234 -0.88 -14.69 -10.49
C ALA A 234 0.02 -15.39 -9.47
N ARG A 235 1.34 -15.16 -9.53
CA ARG A 235 2.28 -15.74 -8.55
C ARG A 235 2.41 -14.92 -7.29
N LEU A 236 2.20 -13.59 -7.28
CA LEU A 236 2.25 -12.80 -6.05
C LEU A 236 0.90 -12.87 -5.30
N ARG A 237 0.82 -13.75 -4.30
CA ARG A 237 -0.42 -14.06 -3.56
C ARG A 237 -0.65 -13.19 -2.35
N ALA A 238 0.40 -12.76 -1.67
CA ALA A 238 0.27 -11.85 -0.54
C ALA A 238 1.50 -10.94 -0.44
N MET A 239 1.32 -9.77 0.15
CA MET A 239 2.41 -8.84 0.48
C MET A 239 2.01 -7.99 1.67
N ALA A 240 2.84 -7.95 2.71
CA ALA A 240 2.66 -7.16 3.92
C ALA A 240 3.96 -6.45 4.30
N LEU A 241 3.87 -5.25 4.90
CA LEU A 241 5.04 -4.51 5.38
C LEU A 241 4.69 -3.43 6.40
N ARG A 242 5.74 -2.76 6.91
CA ARG A 242 5.67 -1.51 7.66
C ARG A 242 6.35 -0.36 6.93
N PHE A 243 5.69 0.80 6.87
CA PHE A 243 6.30 2.04 6.38
C PHE A 243 7.25 2.60 7.44
N SER A 244 8.47 2.95 7.04
CA SER A 244 9.54 3.36 7.96
C SER A 244 9.98 4.81 7.76
N ALA A 245 10.11 5.25 6.51
CA ALA A 245 10.60 6.59 6.17
C ALA A 245 10.06 7.03 4.80
N PRO A 246 10.04 8.35 4.50
CA PRO A 246 9.61 8.84 3.21
C PRO A 246 10.61 8.51 2.09
N VAL A 247 10.06 8.33 0.88
CA VAL A 247 10.78 8.34 -0.39
C VAL A 247 10.51 9.68 -1.07
N TYR A 248 11.50 10.26 -1.73
CA TYR A 248 11.30 11.42 -2.60
C TYR A 248 11.23 10.99 -4.07
N PRO A 249 10.31 11.54 -4.88
CA PRO A 249 10.27 11.24 -6.31
C PRO A 249 11.61 11.54 -7.00
N GLY A 250 12.07 10.60 -7.83
CA GLY A 250 13.39 10.62 -8.46
C GLY A 250 14.44 9.77 -7.76
N GLU A 251 14.18 9.31 -6.53
CA GLU A 251 15.07 8.39 -5.80
C GLU A 251 14.93 6.95 -6.32
N THR A 252 15.97 6.15 -6.08
CA THR A 252 16.03 4.72 -6.42
C THR A 252 15.63 3.87 -5.23
N ILE A 253 14.58 3.07 -5.39
CA ILE A 253 14.14 2.11 -4.37
C ILE A 253 14.88 0.78 -4.62
N ARG A 254 15.81 0.47 -3.72
CA ARG A 254 16.46 -0.84 -3.62
C ARG A 254 15.60 -1.77 -2.79
N THR A 255 15.10 -2.85 -3.38
CA THR A 255 14.37 -3.91 -2.68
C THR A 255 15.32 -5.08 -2.44
N GLU A 256 15.64 -5.33 -1.16
CA GLU A 256 16.42 -6.47 -0.66
C GLU A 256 15.47 -7.62 -0.35
N MET A 257 15.76 -8.83 -0.83
CA MET A 257 14.88 -9.99 -0.73
C MET A 257 15.64 -11.22 -0.20
N TRP A 258 15.00 -11.94 0.71
CA TRP A 258 15.47 -13.20 1.27
C TRP A 258 14.39 -14.25 1.02
N ARG A 259 14.72 -15.30 0.27
CA ARG A 259 13.76 -16.31 -0.19
C ARG A 259 13.89 -17.59 0.63
N ASP A 260 12.76 -18.03 1.18
CA ASP A 260 12.59 -19.32 1.86
C ASP A 260 11.35 -20.02 1.28
N GLY A 261 11.59 -20.87 0.26
CA GLY A 261 10.52 -21.52 -0.50
C GLY A 261 9.57 -20.50 -1.16
N ALA A 262 8.31 -20.54 -0.72
CA ALA A 262 7.22 -19.66 -1.17
C ALA A 262 7.19 -18.31 -0.44
N ILE A 263 8.00 -18.13 0.61
CA ILE A 263 8.03 -16.89 1.39
C ILE A 263 9.23 -16.05 0.96
N VAL A 264 8.98 -14.79 0.65
CA VAL A 264 10.00 -13.79 0.37
C VAL A 264 9.94 -12.74 1.48
N SER A 265 10.92 -12.76 2.38
CA SER A 265 11.11 -11.63 3.30
C SER A 265 11.74 -10.49 2.51
N PHE A 266 11.32 -9.25 2.74
CA PHE A 266 11.91 -8.11 2.03
C PHE A 266 12.02 -6.85 2.89
N ARG A 267 12.90 -5.97 2.44
CA ARG A 267 13.09 -4.61 2.95
C ARG A 267 13.42 -3.71 1.78
N ALA A 268 12.95 -2.46 1.81
CA ALA A 268 13.31 -1.49 0.79
C ALA A 268 14.07 -0.29 1.38
N ARG A 269 15.08 0.15 0.66
CA ARG A 269 15.93 1.30 0.98
C ARG A 269 15.94 2.29 -0.16
N VAL A 270 16.15 3.56 0.16
CA VAL A 270 16.56 4.58 -0.81
C VAL A 270 18.07 4.48 -1.01
N ALA A 271 18.51 4.14 -2.22
CA ALA A 271 19.92 3.88 -2.50
C ALA A 271 20.80 5.12 -2.27
N GLU A 272 20.29 6.31 -2.56
CA GLU A 272 21.02 7.58 -2.46
C GLU A 272 21.32 7.99 -1.02
N ARG A 273 20.56 7.49 -0.04
CA ARG A 273 20.64 7.91 1.37
C ARG A 273 20.85 6.77 2.36
N ASP A 274 20.88 5.52 1.88
CA ASP A 274 20.87 4.30 2.69
C ASP A 274 19.77 4.30 3.79
N ALA A 275 18.60 4.85 3.45
CA ALA A 275 17.48 4.97 4.37
C ALA A 275 16.48 3.85 4.16
N VAL A 276 16.17 3.07 5.20
CA VAL A 276 15.10 2.07 5.17
C VAL A 276 13.75 2.77 5.09
N VAL A 277 13.02 2.56 4.00
CA VAL A 277 11.71 3.19 3.73
C VAL A 277 10.55 2.22 3.90
N LEU A 278 10.78 0.94 3.62
CA LEU A 278 9.85 -0.16 3.86
C LEU A 278 10.57 -1.26 4.62
N ASN A 279 9.98 -1.76 5.70
CA ASN A 279 10.61 -2.76 6.54
C ASN A 279 9.65 -3.88 6.92
N ASN A 280 10.20 -4.97 7.47
CA ASN A 280 9.41 -6.13 7.92
C ASN A 280 8.50 -6.66 6.81
N GLY A 281 8.98 -6.64 5.58
CA GLY A 281 8.25 -7.08 4.41
C GLY A 281 8.14 -8.59 4.38
N ARG A 282 6.94 -9.11 4.14
CA ARG A 282 6.66 -10.51 3.82
C ARG A 282 5.83 -10.57 2.56
N ALA A 283 6.31 -11.28 1.55
CA ALA A 283 5.52 -11.67 0.40
C ALA A 283 5.38 -13.18 0.33
N GLU A 284 4.26 -13.63 -0.22
CA GLU A 284 3.97 -15.04 -0.49
C GLU A 284 3.79 -15.22 -1.98
N ILE A 285 4.56 -16.14 -2.55
CA ILE A 285 4.58 -16.41 -3.97
C ILE A 285 4.14 -17.85 -4.28
N ALA A 286 3.39 -18.03 -5.36
CA ALA A 286 3.10 -19.34 -5.91
C ALA A 286 4.33 -19.89 -6.66
N PRO A 287 4.50 -21.22 -6.71
CA PRO A 287 5.62 -21.87 -7.42
C PRO A 287 5.73 -21.41 -8.88
#